data_AF-A0AAV0GLT1-F1
#
_entry.id   AF-A0AAV0GLT1-F1
#
_cell.length_a   1.000
_cell.length_b   1.000
_cell.length_c   1.000
_cell.angle_alpha   90.00
_cell.angle_beta   90.00
_cell.angle_gamma   90.00
#
_symmetry.space_group_name_H-M   'P 1'
#
loop_
_entity.id
_entity.type
_entity.pdbx_description
1 polymer ?
#
loop_
_entity_poly.entity_id
_entity_poly.type
_entity_poly.pdbx_seq_one_letter_code
_entity_poly.pdbx_strand_id
1 'polypeptide(L)'
;MTVAFTSIVAIFVIERVDERKGSLSIIPLILAGVISILYWRYFDDLRPYAVVQFVPCLAIPLMAILMPPMYTHSVYWLWAAAFYLIAKIEEALDKPIYKLTHHIVSGHTLKHLCAAMVPLFLTLMLAKREVIQTESQRRSFVQIWKISRNKLKLKGNGTELESSECSYTNIPVED
;
A
#
# COMPACT_ATOMS: atom_id res chain seq x y z
N MET A 1 -15.18 9.43 -4.59
CA MET A 1 -13.82 8.99 -4.17
C MET A 1 -13.75 8.62 -2.70
N THR A 2 -14.25 9.44 -1.77
CA THR A 2 -14.04 9.26 -0.31
C THR A 2 -14.37 7.87 0.22
N VAL A 3 -15.58 7.36 -0.07
CA VAL A 3 -16.00 6.02 0.36
C VAL A 3 -15.06 4.93 -0.15
N ALA A 4 -14.64 5.02 -1.43
CA ALA A 4 -13.69 4.06 -1.99
C ALA A 4 -12.32 4.12 -1.29
N PHE A 5 -11.82 5.33 -0.99
CA PHE A 5 -10.58 5.52 -0.25
C PHE A 5 -10.64 4.95 1.17
N THR A 6 -11.70 5.28 1.91
CA THR A 6 -11.89 4.79 3.29
C THR A 6 -12.05 3.27 3.32
N SER A 7 -12.72 2.67 2.33
CA SER A 7 -12.83 1.22 2.19
C SER A 7 -11.49 0.56 1.87
N ILE A 8 -10.67 1.14 0.98
CA ILE A 8 -9.33 0.62 0.67
C ILE A 8 -8.44 0.64 1.92
N VAL A 9 -8.51 1.70 2.73
CA VAL A 9 -7.78 1.78 4.01
C VAL A 9 -8.24 0.70 4.97
N ALA A 10 -9.55 0.49 5.10
CA ALA A 10 -10.08 -0.55 5.98
C ALA A 10 -9.62 -1.95 5.55
N ILE A 11 -9.64 -2.25 4.24
CA ILE A 11 -9.11 -3.51 3.68
C ILE A 11 -7.62 -3.65 3.99
N PHE A 12 -6.85 -2.57 3.88
CA PHE A 12 -5.43 -2.58 4.22
C PHE A 12 -5.21 -2.87 5.72
N VAL A 13 -6.03 -2.29 6.61
CA VAL A 13 -5.98 -2.59 8.06
C VAL A 13 -6.32 -4.05 8.33
N ILE A 14 -7.32 -4.62 7.65
CA ILE A 14 -7.63 -6.06 7.72
C ILE A 14 -6.41 -6.90 7.33
N GLU A 15 -5.69 -6.52 6.28
CA GLU A 15 -4.53 -7.27 5.79
C GLU A 15 -3.28 -7.13 6.69
N ARG A 16 -3.12 -6.03 7.42
CA ARG A 16 -1.88 -5.75 8.18
C ARG A 16 -2.00 -5.89 9.69
N VAL A 17 -3.20 -5.77 10.24
CA VAL A 17 -3.41 -5.78 11.70
C VAL A 17 -4.08 -7.07 12.13
N ASP A 18 -5.36 -7.22 11.79
CA ASP A 18 -6.19 -8.36 12.18
C ASP A 18 -7.55 -8.27 11.49
N GLU A 19 -8.19 -9.41 11.23
CA GLU A 19 -9.50 -9.48 10.59
C GLU A 19 -10.61 -8.81 11.42
N ARG A 20 -10.62 -9.04 12.75
CA ARG A 20 -11.67 -8.49 13.63
C ARG A 20 -11.50 -6.99 13.79
N LYS A 21 -10.28 -6.55 14.11
CA LYS A 21 -9.97 -5.11 14.27
C LYS A 21 -10.16 -4.35 12.96
N GLY A 22 -9.76 -4.95 11.84
CA GLY A 22 -9.95 -4.37 10.52
C GLY A 22 -11.42 -4.27 10.12
N SER A 23 -12.24 -5.30 10.37
CA SER A 23 -13.68 -5.24 10.12
C SER A 23 -14.37 -4.19 10.97
N LEU A 24 -14.00 -4.08 12.25
CA LEU A 24 -14.48 -3.01 13.13
C LEU A 24 -14.08 -1.62 12.63
N SER A 25 -12.92 -1.48 11.96
CA SER A 25 -12.43 -0.20 11.46
C SER A 25 -13.23 0.36 10.28
N ILE A 26 -13.98 -0.47 9.54
CA ILE A 26 -14.76 -0.04 8.37
C ILE A 26 -15.75 1.07 8.75
N ILE A 27 -16.49 0.87 9.84
CA ILE A 27 -17.53 1.79 10.31
C ILE A 27 -16.95 3.18 10.63
N PRO A 28 -15.94 3.34 11.52
CA PRO A 28 -15.39 4.65 11.83
C PRO A 28 -14.70 5.31 10.64
N LEU A 29 -14.06 4.54 9.75
CA LEU A 29 -13.41 5.09 8.55
C LEU A 29 -14.43 5.67 7.57
N ILE A 30 -15.51 4.95 7.27
CA ILE A 30 -16.58 5.46 6.40
C ILE A 30 -17.25 6.67 7.05
N LEU A 31 -17.54 6.60 8.34
CA LEU A 31 -18.18 7.69 9.08
C LEU A 31 -17.28 8.94 9.07
N ALA A 32 -15.98 8.81 9.28
CA ALA A 32 -15.03 9.92 9.17
C ALA A 32 -15.04 10.53 7.75
N GLY A 33 -15.11 9.70 6.72
CA GLY A 33 -15.31 10.14 5.34
C GLY A 33 -16.57 10.97 5.14
N VAL A 34 -17.72 10.48 5.61
CA VAL A 34 -19.01 11.20 5.50
C VAL A 34 -18.98 12.50 6.30
N ILE A 35 -18.51 12.46 7.55
CA ILE A 35 -18.40 13.64 8.42
C ILE A 35 -17.50 14.69 7.78
N SER A 36 -16.37 14.31 7.16
CA SER A 36 -15.48 15.27 6.49
C SER A 36 -16.18 16.05 5.37
N ILE A 37 -17.07 15.40 4.63
CA ILE A 37 -17.85 16.04 3.56
C ILE A 37 -18.95 16.93 4.14
N LEU A 38 -19.66 16.45 5.18
CA LEU A 38 -20.69 17.24 5.86
C LEU A 38 -20.10 18.50 6.50
N TYR A 39 -18.91 18.36 7.11
CA TYR A 39 -18.17 19.47 7.68
C TYR A 39 -17.78 20.50 6.61
N TRP A 40 -17.22 20.04 5.48
CA TRP A 40 -16.94 20.93 4.36
C TRP A 40 -18.22 21.64 3.88
N ARG A 41 -19.35 20.92 3.77
CA ARG A 41 -20.61 21.50 3.32
C ARG A 41 -21.15 22.58 4.25
N TYR A 42 -20.94 22.47 5.56
CA TYR A 42 -21.49 23.39 6.56
C TYR A 42 -20.55 24.55 6.89
N PHE A 43 -19.25 24.28 7.04
CA PHE A 43 -18.25 25.26 7.47
C PHE A 43 -17.39 25.81 6.32
N ASP A 44 -17.60 25.34 5.08
CA ASP A 44 -16.83 25.68 3.88
C ASP A 44 -15.30 25.46 4.03
N ASP A 45 -14.92 24.54 4.91
CA ASP A 45 -13.54 24.20 5.20
C ASP A 45 -13.20 22.81 4.65
N LEU A 46 -12.32 22.79 3.65
CA LEU A 46 -11.92 21.60 2.92
C LEU A 46 -10.82 20.79 3.64
N ARG A 47 -10.19 21.33 4.69
CA ARG A 47 -9.03 20.71 5.34
C ARG A 47 -9.32 19.29 5.85
N PRO A 48 -10.44 18.99 6.54
CA PRO A 48 -10.71 17.64 7.02
C PRO A 48 -10.89 16.64 5.86
N TYR A 49 -11.55 17.07 4.78
CA TYR A 49 -11.71 16.27 3.58
C TYR A 49 -10.36 15.95 2.92
N ALA A 50 -9.48 16.95 2.82
CA ALA A 50 -8.12 16.77 2.31
C ALA A 50 -7.33 15.77 3.16
N VAL A 51 -7.42 15.84 4.48
CA VAL A 51 -6.76 14.88 5.39
C VAL A 51 -7.24 13.45 5.11
N VAL A 52 -8.55 13.21 5.03
CA VAL A 52 -9.11 11.89 4.74
C VAL A 52 -8.64 11.37 3.38
N GLN A 53 -8.40 12.25 2.41
CA GLN A 53 -7.99 11.85 1.07
C GLN A 53 -6.47 11.62 0.93
N PHE A 54 -5.64 12.49 1.52
CA PHE A 54 -4.18 12.46 1.33
C PHE A 54 -3.45 11.59 2.34
N VAL A 55 -3.92 11.47 3.59
CA VAL A 55 -3.26 10.64 4.62
C VAL A 55 -3.16 9.17 4.19
N PRO A 56 -4.22 8.51 3.68
CA PRO A 56 -4.13 7.14 3.17
C PRO A 56 -3.05 6.93 2.11
N CYS A 57 -2.86 7.93 1.24
CA CYS A 57 -1.92 7.85 0.13
C CYS A 57 -0.47 7.74 0.60
N LEU A 58 -0.15 8.28 1.78
CA LEU A 58 1.16 8.16 2.40
C LEU A 58 1.21 7.02 3.42
N ALA A 59 0.14 6.83 4.18
CA ALA A 59 0.07 5.82 5.24
C ALA A 59 0.14 4.40 4.70
N ILE A 60 -0.58 4.09 3.62
CA ILE A 60 -0.60 2.75 3.01
C ILE A 60 0.80 2.32 2.56
N PRO A 61 1.54 3.05 1.71
CA PRO A 61 2.88 2.61 1.30
C PRO A 61 3.87 2.58 2.47
N LEU A 62 3.77 3.51 3.43
CA LEU A 62 4.63 3.52 4.61
C LEU A 62 4.41 2.27 5.45
N MET A 63 3.17 2.00 5.86
CA MET A 63 2.82 0.78 6.57
C MET A 63 3.13 -0.46 5.73
N ALA A 64 2.97 -0.37 4.40
CA ALA A 64 3.26 -1.47 3.50
C ALA A 64 4.71 -1.94 3.61
N ILE A 65 5.64 -0.99 3.74
CA ILE A 65 7.08 -1.19 3.88
C ILE A 65 7.47 -1.64 5.30
N LEU A 66 6.91 -0.99 6.32
CA LEU A 66 7.30 -1.21 7.72
C LEU A 66 6.69 -2.47 8.34
N MET A 67 5.43 -2.76 8.06
CA MET A 67 4.71 -3.86 8.69
C MET A 67 4.85 -5.16 7.89
N PRO A 68 5.04 -6.32 8.54
CA PRO A 68 5.03 -7.61 7.86
C PRO A 68 3.61 -7.91 7.33
N PRO A 69 3.49 -8.45 6.10
CA PRO A 69 2.19 -8.79 5.55
C PRO A 69 1.62 -10.08 6.16
N MET A 70 0.30 -10.21 6.26
CA MET A 70 -0.36 -11.46 6.66
C MET A 70 -0.62 -12.41 5.48
N TYR A 71 -0.73 -11.85 4.26
CA TYR A 71 -1.03 -12.59 3.04
C TYR A 71 0.12 -12.49 2.04
N THR A 72 0.19 -13.46 1.13
CA THR A 72 1.13 -13.42 0.00
C THR A 72 0.84 -12.25 -0.94
N HIS A 73 1.81 -11.91 -1.79
CA HIS A 73 1.66 -10.90 -2.84
C HIS A 73 1.38 -9.44 -2.36
N SER A 74 1.71 -9.11 -1.12
CA SER A 74 1.54 -7.74 -0.59
C SER A 74 2.36 -6.65 -1.33
N VAL A 75 3.27 -7.04 -2.24
CA VAL A 75 3.94 -6.13 -3.20
C VAL A 75 2.94 -5.35 -4.05
N TYR A 76 1.75 -5.91 -4.34
CA TYR A 76 0.73 -5.22 -5.14
C TYR A 76 0.21 -3.94 -4.49
N TRP A 77 0.27 -3.81 -3.15
CA TRP A 77 -0.05 -2.55 -2.48
C TRP A 77 0.93 -1.42 -2.84
N LEU A 78 2.21 -1.76 -3.02
CA LEU A 78 3.22 -0.78 -3.46
C LEU A 78 3.02 -0.39 -4.92
N TRP A 79 2.66 -1.34 -5.79
CA TRP A 79 2.28 -1.03 -7.17
C TRP A 79 1.04 -0.15 -7.24
N ALA A 80 -0.01 -0.48 -6.48
CA ALA A 80 -1.23 0.33 -6.38
C ALA A 80 -0.91 1.76 -5.90
N ALA A 81 -0.08 1.91 -4.88
CA ALA A 81 0.35 3.22 -4.39
C ALA A 81 1.18 3.99 -5.44
N ALA A 82 2.06 3.33 -6.17
CA ALA A 82 2.87 3.94 -7.23
C ALA A 82 2.01 4.48 -8.38
N PHE A 83 1.07 3.67 -8.89
CA PHE A 83 0.16 4.11 -9.96
C PHE A 83 -0.77 5.24 -9.51
N TYR A 84 -1.21 5.21 -8.26
CA TYR A 84 -1.99 6.32 -7.71
C TYR A 84 -1.16 7.62 -7.62
N LEU A 85 0.09 7.54 -7.17
CA LEU A 85 0.98 8.69 -7.09
C LEU A 85 1.24 9.28 -8.49
N ILE A 86 1.48 8.42 -9.48
CA ILE A 86 1.63 8.83 -10.89
C ILE A 86 0.36 9.56 -11.36
N ALA A 87 -0.83 9.01 -11.11
CA ALA A 87 -2.09 9.67 -11.46
C ALA A 87 -2.23 11.06 -10.82
N LYS A 88 -1.75 11.24 -9.58
CA LYS A 88 -1.75 12.55 -8.91
C LYS A 88 -0.75 13.54 -9.50
N ILE A 89 0.41 13.07 -9.93
CA ILE A 89 1.39 13.89 -10.64
C ILE A 89 0.82 14.33 -12.00
N GLU A 90 0.18 13.42 -12.73
CA GLU A 90 -0.48 13.72 -14.01
C GLU A 90 -1.62 14.73 -13.85
N GLU A 91 -2.39 14.64 -12.77
CA GLU A 91 -3.41 15.64 -12.42
C GLU A 91 -2.81 17.02 -12.20
N ALA A 92 -1.66 17.12 -11.49
CA ALA A 92 -0.98 18.38 -11.23
C ALA A 92 -0.30 18.96 -12.49
N LEU A 93 0.16 18.08 -13.39
CA LEU A 93 0.86 18.42 -14.63
C LEU A 93 -0.05 18.43 -15.86
N ASP A 94 -1.37 18.55 -15.69
CA ASP A 94 -2.35 18.45 -16.77
C ASP A 94 -2.03 19.37 -17.96
N LYS A 95 -1.83 20.67 -17.71
CA LYS A 95 -1.49 21.66 -18.74
C LYS A 95 -0.11 21.42 -19.37
N PRO A 96 0.97 21.20 -18.59
CA PRO A 96 2.27 20.81 -19.12
C PRO A 96 2.20 19.60 -20.05
N ILE A 97 1.53 18.52 -19.63
CA ILE A 97 1.37 17.29 -20.41
C ILE A 97 0.63 17.60 -21.71
N TYR A 98 -0.49 18.30 -21.63
CA TYR A 98 -1.28 18.65 -22.82
C TYR A 98 -0.50 19.45 -23.86
N LYS A 99 0.35 20.38 -23.42
CA LYS A 99 1.23 21.15 -24.31
C LYS A 99 2.33 20.29 -24.92
N LEU A 100 2.91 19.39 -24.13
CA LEU A 100 4.03 18.53 -24.54
C LEU A 100 3.57 17.44 -25.50
N THR A 101 2.34 16.96 -25.36
CA THR A 101 1.71 15.96 -26.24
C THR A 101 0.99 16.59 -27.44
N HIS A 102 1.35 17.82 -27.83
CA HIS A 102 0.77 18.52 -28.98
C HIS A 102 -0.77 18.54 -28.99
N HIS A 103 -1.39 18.72 -27.82
CA HIS A 103 -2.84 18.78 -27.64
C HIS A 103 -3.62 17.49 -27.94
N ILE A 104 -2.95 16.33 -28.01
CA ILE A 104 -3.58 15.03 -28.28
C ILE A 104 -4.08 14.36 -26.99
N VAL A 105 -3.28 14.41 -25.91
CA VAL A 105 -3.58 13.72 -24.63
C VAL A 105 -3.40 14.72 -23.48
N SER A 106 -4.35 14.78 -22.55
CA SER A 106 -4.24 15.61 -21.34
C SER A 106 -3.74 14.79 -20.14
N GLY A 107 -3.23 15.46 -19.11
CA GLY A 107 -2.90 14.76 -17.87
C GLY A 107 -4.14 14.15 -17.21
N HIS A 108 -5.33 14.73 -17.43
CA HIS A 108 -6.58 14.17 -16.93
C HIS A 108 -6.91 12.80 -17.53
N THR A 109 -6.71 12.60 -18.83
CA THR A 109 -6.96 11.29 -19.46
C THR A 109 -5.97 10.25 -18.97
N LEU A 110 -4.69 10.63 -18.85
CA LEU A 110 -3.63 9.73 -18.36
C LEU A 110 -3.85 9.35 -16.89
N LYS A 111 -4.25 10.33 -16.06
CA LYS A 111 -4.63 10.12 -14.66
C LYS A 111 -5.69 9.04 -14.53
N HIS A 112 -6.73 9.06 -15.37
CA HIS A 112 -7.78 8.04 -15.31
C HIS A 112 -7.24 6.64 -15.66
N LEU A 113 -6.35 6.55 -16.65
CA LEU A 113 -5.70 5.29 -17.02
C LEU A 113 -4.84 4.75 -15.88
N CYS A 114 -4.00 5.59 -15.26
CA CYS A 114 -3.19 5.21 -14.11
C CYS A 114 -4.04 4.88 -12.88
N ALA A 115 -5.09 5.66 -12.60
CA ALA A 115 -6.02 5.38 -11.51
C ALA A 115 -6.78 4.06 -11.70
N ALA A 116 -7.07 3.65 -12.94
CA ALA A 116 -7.71 2.36 -13.24
C ALA A 116 -6.81 1.16 -12.94
N MET A 117 -5.48 1.33 -12.92
CA MET A 117 -4.54 0.27 -12.55
C MET A 117 -4.59 -0.08 -11.06
N VAL A 118 -4.98 0.88 -10.21
CA VAL A 118 -5.10 0.66 -8.76
C VAL A 118 -6.06 -0.50 -8.42
N PRO A 119 -7.35 -0.47 -8.81
CA PRO A 119 -8.25 -1.60 -8.56
C PRO A 119 -7.85 -2.87 -9.32
N LEU A 120 -7.18 -2.77 -10.48
CA LEU A 120 -6.67 -3.94 -11.22
C LEU A 120 -5.65 -4.72 -10.38
N PHE A 121 -4.62 -4.05 -9.86
CA PHE A 121 -3.60 -4.70 -9.04
C PHE A 121 -4.17 -5.25 -7.74
N LEU A 122 -5.05 -4.49 -7.08
CA LEU A 122 -5.73 -4.98 -5.88
C LEU A 122 -6.60 -6.21 -6.18
N THR A 123 -7.31 -6.24 -7.30
CA THR A 123 -8.11 -7.42 -7.69
C THR A 123 -7.23 -8.63 -7.97
N LEU A 124 -6.11 -8.46 -8.69
CA LEU A 124 -5.14 -9.53 -8.92
C LEU A 124 -4.54 -10.05 -7.62
N MET A 125 -4.22 -9.15 -6.68
CA MET A 125 -3.76 -9.51 -5.35
C MET A 125 -4.83 -10.31 -4.60
N LEU A 126 -6.07 -9.84 -4.56
CA LEU A 126 -7.17 -10.52 -3.89
C LEU A 126 -7.46 -11.91 -4.49
N ALA A 127 -7.28 -12.07 -5.81
CA ALA A 127 -7.50 -13.34 -6.50
C ALA A 127 -6.38 -14.37 -6.28
N LYS A 128 -5.14 -13.92 -6.07
CA LYS A 128 -3.96 -14.80 -5.95
C LYS A 128 -3.40 -14.91 -4.53
N ARG A 129 -3.94 -14.16 -3.58
CA ARG A 129 -3.43 -14.16 -2.21
C ARG A 129 -3.75 -15.48 -1.51
N GLU A 130 -2.80 -15.91 -0.71
CA GLU A 130 -2.91 -17.03 0.21
C GLU A 130 -2.43 -16.56 1.60
N VAL A 131 -2.89 -17.24 2.66
CA VAL A 131 -2.45 -16.94 4.03
C VAL A 131 -1.02 -17.40 4.19
N ILE A 132 -0.14 -16.53 4.72
CA ILE A 132 1.23 -16.92 5.03
C ILE A 132 1.19 -17.81 6.28
N GLN A 133 1.43 -19.11 6.11
CA GLN A 133 1.30 -20.12 7.17
C GLN A 133 2.47 -20.11 8.17
N THR A 134 3.66 -19.66 7.75
CA THR A 134 4.87 -19.69 8.59
C THR A 134 5.27 -18.28 9.02
N GLU A 135 5.41 -18.06 10.34
CA GLU A 135 5.90 -16.77 10.87
C GLU A 135 7.29 -16.39 10.33
N SER A 136 8.13 -17.37 9.99
CA SER A 136 9.46 -17.15 9.40
C SER A 136 9.42 -16.46 8.02
N GLN A 137 8.31 -16.58 7.29
CA GLN A 137 8.05 -15.92 6.01
C GLN A 137 7.42 -14.53 6.15
N ARG A 138 6.89 -14.16 7.33
CA ARG A 138 6.34 -12.82 7.62
C ARG A 138 7.44 -11.78 7.80
N ARG A 139 8.19 -11.50 6.73
CA ARG A 139 9.25 -10.50 6.72
C ARG A 139 8.73 -9.20 6.14
N SER A 140 8.97 -8.09 6.84
CA SER A 140 8.76 -6.75 6.28
C SER A 140 9.73 -6.52 5.11
N PHE A 141 9.36 -5.61 4.21
CA PHE A 141 10.25 -5.21 3.11
C PHE A 141 11.57 -4.63 3.64
N VAL A 142 11.55 -3.94 4.78
CA VAL A 142 12.76 -3.42 5.43
C VAL A 142 13.71 -4.55 5.83
N GLN A 143 13.18 -5.64 6.40
CA GLN A 143 14.00 -6.80 6.76
C GLN A 143 14.58 -7.50 5.53
N ILE A 144 13.77 -7.70 4.49
CA ILE A 144 14.22 -8.27 3.21
C ILE A 144 15.35 -7.42 2.61
N TRP A 145 15.16 -6.11 2.58
CA TRP A 145 16.14 -5.17 2.05
C TRP A 145 17.43 -5.12 2.88
N LYS A 146 17.35 -5.17 4.22
CA LYS A 146 18.53 -5.28 5.10
C LYS A 146 19.33 -6.56 4.82
N ILE A 147 18.66 -7.71 4.69
CA ILE A 147 19.31 -8.99 4.39
C ILE A 147 20.01 -8.95 3.02
N SER A 148 19.31 -8.43 2.00
CA SER A 148 19.88 -8.29 0.65
C SER A 148 21.14 -7.41 0.65
N ARG A 149 21.10 -6.27 1.35
CA ARG A 149 22.26 -5.38 1.47
C ARG A 149 23.43 -6.00 2.22
N ASN A 150 23.17 -6.78 3.27
CA ASN A 150 24.21 -7.49 4.00
C ASN A 150 24.83 -8.60 3.15
N LYS A 151 24.03 -9.36 2.37
CA LYS A 151 24.55 -10.33 1.40
C LYS A 151 25.42 -9.68 0.33
N LEU A 152 25.04 -8.51 -0.19
CA LEU A 152 25.83 -7.77 -1.17
C LEU A 152 27.15 -7.26 -0.58
N LYS A 153 27.14 -6.78 0.68
CA LYS A 153 28.37 -6.41 1.40
C LYS A 153 29.30 -7.61 1.62
N LEU A 154 28.76 -8.76 2.00
CA LEU A 154 29.54 -10.00 2.20
C LEU A 154 30.15 -10.50 0.89
N LYS A 155 29.39 -10.47 -0.21
CA LYS A 155 29.86 -10.83 -1.56
C LYS A 155 30.94 -9.88 -2.10
N GLY A 156 30.90 -8.59 -1.72
CA GLY A 156 31.94 -7.62 -2.05
C GLY A 156 33.23 -7.74 -1.21
N ASN A 157 33.15 -8.37 -0.02
CA ASN A 157 34.29 -8.54 0.90
C ASN A 157 35.02 -9.89 0.73
N GLY A 158 34.78 -10.64 -0.35
CA GLY A 158 35.58 -11.83 -0.69
C GLY A 158 35.59 -12.94 0.35
N THR A 159 34.55 -13.03 1.20
CA THR A 159 34.38 -14.15 2.12
C THR A 159 33.35 -15.11 1.52
N GLU A 160 33.86 -16.10 0.80
CA GLU A 160 33.15 -17.32 0.47
C GLU A 160 32.90 -18.06 1.79
N LEU A 161 31.67 -18.07 2.29
CA LEU A 161 31.25 -19.08 3.26
C LEU A 161 29.79 -19.48 3.04
N GLU A 162 29.67 -20.78 2.82
CA GLU A 162 28.60 -21.73 3.15
C GLU A 162 27.18 -21.19 3.37
N SER A 163 26.27 -21.85 2.66
CA SER A 163 24.84 -21.88 2.87
C SER A 163 24.46 -22.07 4.34
N SER A 164 24.40 -20.96 5.09
CA SER A 164 23.70 -20.93 6.36
C SER A 164 22.20 -20.91 6.09
N GLU A 165 21.62 -22.09 5.89
CA GLU A 165 20.22 -22.32 6.18
C GLU A 165 20.00 -21.98 7.65
N CYS A 166 19.33 -20.86 7.89
CA CYS A 166 18.89 -20.48 9.23
C CYS A 166 17.69 -21.37 9.58
N SER A 167 17.98 -22.59 10.02
CA SER A 167 17.00 -23.47 10.67
C SER A 167 16.73 -22.92 12.06
N TYR A 168 15.55 -22.33 12.24
CA TYR A 168 15.06 -21.99 13.58
C TYR A 168 14.47 -23.27 14.16
N THR A 169 15.08 -23.74 15.24
CA THR A 169 14.64 -24.85 16.08
C THR A 169 13.18 -24.63 16.49
N ASN A 170 12.31 -25.57 16.12
CA ASN A 170 10.97 -25.65 16.69
C ASN A 170 11.10 -25.91 18.19
N ILE A 171 10.56 -25.00 19.01
CA ILE A 171 10.39 -25.22 20.44
C ILE A 171 9.29 -26.28 20.60
N PRO A 172 9.54 -27.41 21.29
CA PRO A 172 8.49 -28.39 21.53
C PRO A 172 7.44 -27.78 22.45
N VAL A 173 6.18 -27.88 22.05
CA VAL A 173 5.02 -27.65 22.92
C VAL A 173 4.97 -28.86 23.84
N GLU A 174 5.19 -28.67 25.13
CA GLU A 174 4.89 -29.69 26.15
C GLU A 174 3.37 -29.80 26.29
N ASP A 175 2.87 -31.03 26.22
CA ASP A 175 1.46 -31.44 26.36
C ASP A 175 0.93 -31.26 27.80
#